data_AF-A0A3D4CVG8-F1
#
_entry.id   AF-A0A3D4CVG8-F1
#
_cell.length_a   1.000
_cell.length_b   1.000
_cell.length_c   1.000
_cell.angle_alpha   90.00
_cell.angle_beta   90.00
_cell.angle_gamma   90.00
#
_symmetry.space_group_name_H-M   'P 1'
#
loop_
_entity.id
_entity.type
_entity.pdbx_description
1 polymer ?
#
loop_
_entity_poly.entity_id
_entity_poly.type
_entity_poly.pdbx_seq_one_letter_code
_entity_poly.pdbx_strand_id
1 'polypeptide(L)'
;MSEAPLAENESVDEPIRLDRFEVPNRLIKNEDTATESYAQFVAEPFERGFGHTVGNSLRRVLLSSLEGAAITSVRIAGVQHEFSTLPGVVEDVTDIVLNLKKVKFRHHDKEPRVLSIKVEKAGVVTAGDIDDDNIYEVINKDQVICTLDRSVKFDCEFEVQVGRGFRTGDENKREEMPIGVIAIDSIFSPVTRVKYAVEDTRVGQMTDFDKIIFDVWTDGRVEPHEALLHASAILRHHLDVFVNYDDDAVEFEEAPAEQSEENAALKKLLNMSVNEIELSVRAANCLNNANITSVGQLAMKTEAEMLKYRNFGKKSLNEIKDKLSELGLSLGMTFDPSLLSGPLPSVAAPRLGVEDEAPVGLADLIAQNIDE
;
A
#
# COMPACT_ATOMS: atom_id res chain seq x y z
N MET A 1 -62.49 -1.94 22.70
CA MET A 1 -61.76 -0.78 23.26
C MET A 1 -61.10 -1.28 24.53
N SER A 2 -59.80 -1.47 24.67
CA SER A 2 -58.64 -0.84 24.05
C SER A 2 -57.47 -1.82 24.27
N GLU A 3 -56.98 -2.48 23.22
CA GLU A 3 -55.65 -3.11 23.26
C GLU A 3 -54.61 -2.00 23.23
N ALA A 4 -53.76 -1.95 24.24
CA ALA A 4 -52.59 -1.08 24.24
C ALA A 4 -51.58 -1.63 23.22
N PRO A 5 -50.97 -0.79 22.36
CA PRO A 5 -49.90 -1.24 21.50
C PRO A 5 -48.66 -1.53 22.36
N LEU A 6 -48.12 -2.74 22.23
CA LEU A 6 -46.77 -3.07 22.64
C LEU A 6 -45.83 -2.18 21.84
N ALA A 7 -45.10 -1.29 22.51
CA ALA A 7 -43.98 -0.60 21.92
C ALA A 7 -42.90 -1.64 21.61
N GLU A 8 -42.75 -1.99 20.34
CA GLU A 8 -41.53 -2.59 19.83
C GLU A 8 -40.43 -1.53 20.01
N ASN A 9 -39.59 -1.73 21.03
CA ASN A 9 -38.30 -1.06 21.10
C ASN A 9 -37.44 -1.66 19.97
N GLU A 10 -37.57 -1.12 18.77
CA GLU A 10 -36.50 -1.20 17.78
C GLU A 10 -35.32 -0.42 18.35
N SER A 11 -34.42 -1.13 19.04
CA SER A 11 -33.06 -0.66 19.24
C SER A 11 -32.43 -0.60 17.86
N VAL A 12 -32.48 0.58 17.24
CA VAL A 12 -31.54 0.94 16.18
C VAL A 12 -30.18 0.91 16.85
N ASP A 13 -29.46 -0.20 16.68
CA ASP A 13 -28.09 -0.33 17.20
C ASP A 13 -27.26 0.73 16.45
N GLU A 14 -26.89 1.79 17.15
CA GLU A 14 -25.99 2.79 16.58
C GLU A 14 -24.65 2.12 16.28
N PRO A 15 -24.04 2.36 15.11
CA PRO A 15 -22.75 1.76 14.78
C PRO A 15 -21.72 2.09 15.84
N ILE A 16 -20.96 1.09 16.27
CA ILE A 16 -19.87 1.27 17.22
C ILE A 16 -18.80 2.09 16.50
N ARG A 17 -18.61 3.34 16.95
CA ARG A 17 -17.53 4.20 16.45
C ARG A 17 -16.23 3.87 17.15
N LEU A 18 -15.25 3.46 16.37
CA LEU A 18 -13.88 3.22 16.85
C LEU A 18 -13.05 4.49 16.69
N ASP A 19 -12.17 4.72 17.67
CA ASP A 19 -11.16 5.78 17.61
C ASP A 19 -10.31 5.63 16.33
N ARG A 20 -9.85 6.77 15.82
CA ARG A 20 -9.02 6.86 14.62
C ARG A 20 -7.83 5.90 14.68
N PHE A 21 -7.66 5.15 13.60
CA PHE A 21 -6.53 4.25 13.40
C PHE A 21 -5.54 4.85 12.40
N GLU A 22 -4.25 4.95 12.76
CA GLU A 22 -3.25 5.34 11.77
C GLU A 22 -2.99 4.18 10.80
N VAL A 23 -3.27 4.44 9.53
CA VAL A 23 -3.08 3.50 8.42
C VAL A 23 -2.00 4.01 7.47
N PRO A 24 -1.17 3.12 6.90
CA PRO A 24 -0.11 3.53 6.00
C PRO A 24 -0.69 4.07 4.69
N ASN A 25 -0.30 5.29 4.32
CA ASN A 25 -0.84 5.96 3.13
C ASN A 25 -0.12 5.55 1.83
N ARG A 26 1.09 4.95 1.93
CA ARG A 26 1.89 4.59 0.76
C ARG A 26 2.81 3.41 1.03
N LEU A 27 3.00 2.59 0.01
CA LEU A 27 4.08 1.62 -0.08
C LEU A 27 5.22 2.21 -0.93
N ILE A 28 6.42 2.31 -0.36
CA ILE A 28 7.61 2.82 -1.04
C ILE A 28 8.51 1.64 -1.39
N LYS A 29 8.84 1.48 -2.67
CA LYS A 29 9.84 0.53 -3.15
C LYS A 29 11.21 1.18 -3.15
N ASN A 30 12.20 0.51 -2.57
CA ASN A 30 13.59 0.96 -2.61
C ASN A 30 14.22 0.58 -3.95
N GLU A 31 14.20 1.51 -4.92
CA GLU A 31 14.73 1.29 -6.27
C GLU A 31 16.25 1.09 -6.29
N ASP A 32 17.00 1.62 -5.32
CA ASP A 32 18.47 1.53 -5.29
C ASP A 32 18.95 0.08 -5.10
N THR A 33 18.14 -0.74 -4.42
CA THR A 33 18.44 -2.15 -4.12
C THR A 33 17.63 -3.13 -4.96
N ALA A 34 16.71 -2.62 -5.79
CA ALA A 34 15.78 -3.45 -6.53
C ALA A 34 16.46 -4.18 -7.70
N THR A 35 16.12 -5.46 -7.82
CA THR A 35 16.48 -6.33 -8.94
C THR A 35 15.22 -7.07 -9.40
N GLU A 36 15.28 -7.79 -10.52
CA GLU A 36 14.13 -8.58 -11.00
C GLU A 36 13.69 -9.66 -10.00
N SER A 37 14.62 -10.18 -9.18
CA SER A 37 14.36 -11.26 -8.20
C SER A 37 14.32 -10.79 -6.75
N TYR A 38 14.57 -9.52 -6.46
CA TYR A 38 14.60 -8.98 -5.10
C TYR A 38 14.15 -7.53 -5.05
N ALA A 39 13.28 -7.20 -4.12
CA ALA A 39 12.96 -5.81 -3.80
C ALA A 39 12.71 -5.62 -2.31
N GLN A 40 13.05 -4.43 -1.84
CA GLN A 40 12.72 -3.97 -0.50
C GLN A 40 11.57 -2.96 -0.55
N PHE A 41 10.59 -3.14 0.33
CA PHE A 41 9.40 -2.30 0.45
C PHE A 41 9.29 -1.73 1.86
N VAL A 42 8.86 -0.48 1.96
CA VAL A 42 8.65 0.23 3.22
C VAL A 42 7.22 0.75 3.27
N ALA A 43 6.52 0.48 4.37
CA ALA A 43 5.19 0.99 4.65
C ALA A 43 5.14 1.60 6.05
N GLU A 44 4.64 2.83 6.14
CA GLU A 44 4.45 3.62 7.36
C GLU A 44 3.38 4.70 7.14
N PRO A 45 2.74 5.20 8.21
CA PRO A 45 2.79 4.71 9.59
C PRO A 45 1.78 3.59 9.85
N PHE A 46 2.11 2.67 10.77
CA PHE A 46 1.18 1.73 11.36
C PHE A 46 1.00 2.03 12.84
N GLU A 47 -0.20 1.78 13.37
CA GLU A 47 -0.40 1.76 14.81
C GLU A 47 0.53 0.74 15.50
N ARG A 48 0.89 1.02 16.75
CA ARG A 48 1.79 0.18 17.52
C ARG A 48 1.31 -1.27 17.60
N GLY A 49 2.16 -2.21 17.22
CA GLY A 49 1.88 -3.64 17.21
C GLY A 49 1.26 -4.16 15.91
N PHE A 50 0.67 -3.29 15.08
CA PHE A 50 0.19 -3.70 13.75
C PHE A 50 1.33 -4.03 12.80
N GLY A 51 2.52 -3.48 13.03
CA GLY A 51 3.73 -3.82 12.29
C GLY A 51 4.00 -5.32 12.27
N HIS A 52 3.92 -5.97 13.44
CA HIS A 52 4.11 -7.41 13.56
C HIS A 52 2.94 -8.23 13.01
N THR A 53 1.70 -7.77 13.23
CA THR A 53 0.49 -8.47 12.76
C THR A 53 0.45 -8.54 11.24
N VAL A 54 0.63 -7.39 10.57
CA VAL A 54 0.65 -7.29 9.11
C VAL A 54 1.92 -7.94 8.55
N GLY A 55 3.07 -7.66 9.15
CA GLY A 55 4.38 -8.25 8.83
C GLY A 55 4.34 -9.78 8.75
N ASN A 56 3.91 -10.41 9.83
CA ASN A 56 3.85 -11.87 9.92
C ASN A 56 2.79 -12.48 9.00
N SER A 57 1.62 -11.84 8.89
CA SER A 57 0.52 -12.32 8.05
C SER A 57 0.92 -12.34 6.57
N LEU A 58 1.43 -11.23 6.05
CA LEU A 58 1.90 -11.16 4.65
C LEU A 58 3.07 -12.11 4.40
N ARG A 59 4.02 -12.22 5.33
CA ARG A 59 5.12 -13.19 5.21
C ARG A 59 4.62 -14.63 5.06
N ARG A 60 3.58 -15.03 5.80
CA ARG A 60 2.99 -16.37 5.69
C ARG A 60 2.35 -16.57 4.32
N VAL A 61 1.51 -15.64 3.88
CA VAL A 61 0.80 -15.73 2.60
C VAL A 61 1.78 -15.75 1.41
N LEU A 62 2.81 -14.91 1.44
CA LEU A 62 3.86 -14.87 0.41
C LEU A 62 4.56 -16.23 0.24
N LEU A 63 4.85 -16.92 1.35
CA LEU A 63 5.57 -18.20 1.30
C LEU A 63 4.67 -19.40 0.94
N SER A 64 3.38 -19.37 1.29
CA SER A 64 2.49 -20.53 1.16
C SER A 64 1.48 -20.47 0.02
N SER A 65 0.93 -19.29 -0.28
CA SER A 65 -0.38 -19.19 -0.93
C SER A 65 -0.32 -18.68 -2.37
N LEU A 66 0.84 -18.22 -2.81
CA LEU A 66 1.02 -17.79 -4.19
C LEU A 66 0.99 -18.98 -5.15
N GLU A 67 0.35 -18.75 -6.30
CA GLU A 67 0.29 -19.73 -7.37
C GLU A 67 1.61 -19.74 -8.15
N GLY A 68 2.01 -20.92 -8.58
CA GLY A 68 3.10 -21.07 -9.53
C GLY A 68 3.06 -22.43 -10.20
N ALA A 69 3.86 -22.59 -11.25
CA ALA A 69 3.91 -23.79 -12.06
C ALA A 69 5.12 -24.67 -11.70
N ALA A 70 4.91 -25.97 -11.62
CA ALA A 70 5.94 -26.96 -11.36
C ALA A 70 5.62 -28.30 -12.04
N ILE A 71 6.65 -29.13 -12.23
CA ILE A 71 6.51 -30.48 -12.77
C ILE A 71 5.91 -31.40 -11.69
N THR A 72 4.87 -32.16 -12.06
CA THR A 72 4.15 -33.08 -11.16
C THR A 72 4.46 -34.55 -11.43
N SER A 73 4.72 -34.89 -12.69
CA SER A 73 5.04 -36.25 -13.10
C SER A 73 6.02 -36.25 -14.27
N VAL A 74 6.82 -37.31 -14.37
CA VAL A 74 7.80 -37.49 -15.43
C VAL A 74 7.78 -38.93 -15.95
N ARG A 75 7.98 -39.10 -17.25
CA ARG A 75 8.09 -40.37 -17.96
C ARG A 75 9.32 -40.31 -18.84
N ILE A 76 10.29 -41.18 -18.57
CA ILE A 76 11.54 -41.25 -19.35
C ILE A 76 11.53 -42.55 -20.15
N ALA A 77 11.83 -42.47 -21.44
CA ALA A 77 11.86 -43.66 -22.29
C ALA A 77 12.92 -44.67 -21.79
N GLY A 78 12.50 -45.93 -21.62
CA GLY A 78 13.37 -47.01 -21.12
C GLY A 78 13.50 -47.08 -19.59
N VAL A 79 12.84 -46.20 -18.85
CA VAL A 79 12.84 -46.16 -17.39
C VAL A 79 11.48 -46.65 -16.86
N GLN A 80 11.50 -47.54 -15.86
CA GLN A 80 10.28 -48.01 -15.20
C GLN A 80 10.04 -47.39 -13.82
N HIS A 81 11.11 -46.97 -13.14
CA HIS A 81 11.08 -46.41 -11.78
C HIS A 81 12.28 -45.48 -11.53
N GLU A 82 12.20 -44.64 -10.50
CA GLU A 82 13.22 -43.62 -10.19
C GLU A 82 14.60 -44.15 -9.81
N PHE A 83 14.69 -45.40 -9.33
CA PHE A 83 15.97 -46.01 -8.89
C PHE A 83 16.75 -46.70 -10.01
N SER A 84 16.39 -46.45 -11.27
CA SER A 84 17.05 -47.07 -12.43
C SER A 84 18.18 -46.18 -12.97
N THR A 85 19.04 -46.78 -13.78
CA THR A 85 20.07 -46.06 -14.55
C THR A 85 19.72 -46.12 -16.03
N LEU A 86 20.07 -45.06 -16.77
CA LEU A 86 19.83 -45.01 -18.21
C LEU A 86 21.15 -45.19 -18.97
N PRO A 87 21.27 -46.19 -19.87
CA PRO A 87 22.51 -46.40 -20.62
C PRO A 87 22.89 -45.19 -21.47
N GLY A 88 24.07 -44.63 -21.23
CA GLY A 88 24.61 -43.48 -21.96
C GLY A 88 24.23 -42.11 -21.38
N VAL A 89 23.64 -42.09 -20.18
CA VAL A 89 23.50 -40.89 -19.35
C VAL A 89 24.46 -41.01 -18.17
N VAL A 90 25.12 -39.92 -17.82
CA VAL A 90 26.11 -39.89 -16.73
C VAL A 90 25.42 -39.95 -15.36
N GLU A 91 24.31 -39.22 -15.21
CA GLU A 91 23.50 -39.15 -13.99
C GLU A 91 22.51 -40.32 -13.89
N ASP A 92 22.11 -40.67 -12.66
CA ASP A 92 21.02 -41.63 -12.44
C ASP A 92 19.64 -40.95 -12.59
N VAL A 93 18.57 -41.75 -12.65
CA VAL A 93 17.22 -41.20 -12.82
C VAL A 93 16.79 -40.34 -11.62
N THR A 94 17.32 -40.60 -10.42
CA THR A 94 17.00 -39.82 -9.23
C THR A 94 17.59 -38.40 -9.34
N ASP A 95 18.83 -38.28 -9.79
CA ASP A 95 19.50 -37.01 -10.07
C ASP A 95 18.78 -36.23 -11.18
N ILE A 96 18.34 -36.91 -12.24
CA ILE A 96 17.52 -36.30 -13.30
C ILE A 96 16.23 -35.72 -12.72
N VAL A 97 15.52 -36.48 -11.88
CA VAL A 97 14.30 -36.01 -11.20
C VAL A 97 14.58 -34.80 -10.30
N LEU A 98 15.68 -34.82 -9.53
CA LEU A 98 16.08 -33.70 -8.68
C LEU A 98 16.44 -32.46 -9.48
N ASN A 99 17.01 -32.61 -10.67
CA ASN A 99 17.32 -31.50 -11.57
C ASN A 99 16.07 -30.95 -12.25
N LEU A 100 15.13 -31.81 -12.66
CA LEU A 100 13.82 -31.39 -13.18
C LEU A 100 13.03 -30.56 -12.16
N LYS A 101 13.10 -30.90 -10.88
CA LYS A 101 12.49 -30.09 -9.80
C LYS A 101 13.02 -28.65 -9.70
N LYS A 102 14.21 -28.37 -10.23
CA LYS A 102 14.82 -27.02 -10.24
C LYS A 102 14.38 -26.19 -11.44
N VAL A 103 13.70 -26.77 -12.43
CA VAL A 103 13.21 -26.05 -13.61
C VAL A 103 12.03 -25.17 -13.20
N LYS A 104 12.07 -23.90 -13.63
CA LYS A 104 11.10 -22.88 -13.29
C LYS A 104 10.29 -22.51 -14.51
N PHE A 105 8.96 -22.58 -14.37
CA PHE A 105 8.02 -22.25 -15.41
C PHE A 105 7.24 -20.98 -15.05
N ARG A 106 7.18 -20.02 -15.98
CA ARG A 106 6.15 -18.98 -15.97
C ARG A 106 4.91 -19.55 -16.66
N HIS A 107 3.74 -19.24 -16.13
CA HIS A 107 2.49 -19.75 -16.67
C HIS A 107 1.55 -18.60 -17.05
N HIS A 108 0.82 -18.78 -18.15
CA HIS A 108 -0.22 -17.85 -18.60
C HIS A 108 -1.63 -18.41 -18.41
N ASP A 109 -1.74 -19.73 -18.19
CA ASP A 109 -2.99 -20.44 -17.94
C ASP A 109 -2.80 -21.43 -16.77
N LYS A 110 -3.89 -22.11 -16.36
CA LYS A 110 -3.93 -23.07 -15.25
C LYS A 110 -4.16 -24.51 -15.70
N GLU A 111 -4.37 -24.76 -16.99
CA GLU A 111 -4.58 -26.11 -17.51
C GLU A 111 -3.30 -26.96 -17.45
N PRO A 112 -3.36 -28.19 -16.90
CA PRO A 112 -2.24 -29.14 -16.97
C PRO A 112 -1.78 -29.40 -18.40
N ARG A 113 -0.47 -29.39 -18.63
CA ARG A 113 0.12 -29.67 -19.96
C ARG A 113 1.27 -30.65 -19.85
N VAL A 114 1.42 -31.49 -20.88
CA VAL A 114 2.57 -32.38 -21.02
C VAL A 114 3.57 -31.72 -21.97
N LEU A 115 4.79 -31.50 -21.49
CA LEU A 115 5.93 -31.01 -22.26
C LEU A 115 6.93 -32.15 -22.49
N SER A 116 7.81 -31.99 -23.47
CA SER A 116 8.82 -33.01 -23.79
C SER A 116 10.20 -32.43 -24.00
N ILE A 117 11.21 -33.28 -23.80
CA ILE A 117 12.59 -33.06 -24.24
C ILE A 117 12.95 -34.22 -25.16
N LYS A 118 13.25 -33.91 -26.42
CA LYS A 118 13.65 -34.89 -27.44
C LYS A 118 14.96 -34.47 -28.06
N VAL A 119 16.06 -35.01 -27.54
CA VAL A 119 17.40 -34.67 -27.99
C VAL A 119 18.21 -35.90 -28.36
N GLU A 120 19.03 -35.78 -29.39
CA GLU A 120 20.02 -36.78 -29.79
C GLU A 120 21.34 -36.07 -30.01
N LYS A 121 22.15 -35.97 -28.95
CA LYS A 121 23.46 -35.31 -28.97
C LYS A 121 24.38 -35.94 -27.93
N ALA A 122 25.68 -35.72 -28.07
CA ALA A 122 26.63 -35.93 -26.98
C ALA A 122 26.81 -34.60 -26.22
N GLY A 123 26.87 -34.66 -24.88
CA GLY A 123 27.05 -33.48 -24.03
C GLY A 123 25.84 -33.15 -23.15
N VAL A 124 25.82 -31.93 -22.63
CA VAL A 124 24.86 -31.48 -21.60
C VAL A 124 23.48 -31.21 -22.21
N VAL A 125 22.44 -31.73 -21.54
CA VAL A 125 21.02 -31.44 -21.79
C VAL A 125 20.57 -30.43 -20.73
N THR A 126 20.00 -29.33 -21.19
CA THR A 126 19.57 -28.21 -20.36
C THR A 126 18.07 -28.00 -20.45
N ALA A 127 17.50 -27.21 -19.55
CA ALA A 127 16.09 -26.82 -19.60
C ALA A 127 15.76 -26.00 -20.86
N GLY A 128 16.75 -25.39 -21.51
CA GLY A 128 16.58 -24.75 -22.82
C GLY A 128 16.35 -25.73 -23.97
N ASP A 129 16.56 -27.04 -23.77
CA ASP A 129 16.24 -28.08 -24.75
C ASP A 129 14.79 -28.61 -24.59
N ILE A 130 13.99 -28.03 -23.67
CA ILE A 130 12.57 -28.36 -23.50
C ILE A 130 11.79 -27.76 -24.69
N ASP A 131 10.91 -28.57 -25.28
CA ASP A 131 9.90 -28.08 -26.21
C ASP A 131 8.82 -27.32 -25.40
N ASP A 132 9.08 -26.04 -25.13
CA ASP A 132 8.14 -25.16 -24.43
C ASP A 132 6.98 -24.70 -25.34
N ASP A 133 5.91 -24.22 -24.71
CA ASP A 133 4.71 -23.72 -25.40
C ASP A 133 4.41 -22.30 -24.90
N ASN A 134 3.51 -21.59 -25.55
CA ASN A 134 3.12 -20.23 -25.16
C ASN A 134 2.41 -20.16 -23.79
N ILE A 135 1.96 -21.30 -23.26
CA ILE A 135 1.30 -21.40 -21.95
C ILE A 135 2.31 -21.51 -20.81
N TYR A 136 3.37 -22.30 -21.00
CA TYR A 136 4.39 -22.59 -20.00
C TYR A 136 5.77 -22.27 -20.56
N GLU A 137 6.33 -21.15 -20.13
CA GLU A 137 7.64 -20.66 -20.57
C GLU A 137 8.72 -21.05 -19.56
N VAL A 138 9.84 -21.61 -20.03
CA VAL A 138 10.99 -21.93 -19.19
C VAL A 138 11.83 -20.67 -18.92
N ILE A 139 12.01 -20.34 -17.64
CA ILE A 139 12.76 -19.14 -17.21
C ILE A 139 14.26 -19.43 -17.12
N ASN A 140 14.65 -20.48 -16.42
CA ASN A 140 16.06 -20.85 -16.22
C ASN A 140 16.53 -21.86 -17.27
N LYS A 141 16.68 -21.40 -18.52
CA LYS A 141 17.07 -22.24 -19.67
C LYS A 141 18.47 -22.88 -19.51
N ASP A 142 19.31 -22.33 -18.65
CA ASP A 142 20.65 -22.81 -18.31
C ASP A 142 20.65 -23.98 -17.31
N GLN A 143 19.51 -24.30 -16.69
CA GLN A 143 19.41 -25.39 -15.73
C GLN A 143 19.77 -26.73 -16.37
N VAL A 144 20.85 -27.35 -15.90
CA VAL A 144 21.27 -28.67 -16.34
C VAL A 144 20.29 -29.73 -15.85
N ILE A 145 19.89 -30.62 -16.76
CA ILE A 145 19.02 -31.76 -16.47
C ILE A 145 19.88 -33.02 -16.35
N CYS A 146 20.66 -33.33 -17.39
CA CYS A 146 21.58 -34.46 -17.43
C CYS A 146 22.68 -34.26 -18.49
N THR A 147 23.62 -35.18 -18.54
CA THR A 147 24.75 -35.21 -19.46
C THR A 147 24.79 -36.54 -20.20
N LEU A 148 24.82 -36.50 -21.53
CA LEU A 148 24.89 -37.67 -22.41
C LEU A 148 26.35 -37.95 -22.75
N ASP A 149 26.84 -39.17 -22.43
CA ASP A 149 28.24 -39.55 -22.60
C ASP A 149 28.64 -39.74 -24.08
N ARG A 150 27.67 -40.12 -24.91
CA ARG A 150 27.77 -40.32 -26.35
C ARG A 150 26.46 -39.88 -27.01
N SER A 151 26.40 -39.94 -28.34
CA SER A 151 25.17 -39.65 -29.07
C SER A 151 24.11 -40.72 -28.78
N VAL A 152 23.23 -40.44 -27.82
CA VAL A 152 22.09 -41.28 -27.45
C VAL A 152 20.83 -40.44 -27.53
N LYS A 153 19.73 -41.04 -27.97
CA LYS A 153 18.42 -40.41 -27.94
C LYS A 153 17.93 -40.34 -26.49
N PHE A 154 17.71 -39.13 -25.99
CA PHE A 154 17.02 -38.88 -24.73
C PHE A 154 15.60 -38.39 -25.05
N ASP A 155 14.60 -39.13 -24.57
CA ASP A 155 13.18 -38.87 -24.77
C ASP A 155 12.50 -38.87 -23.40
N CYS A 156 12.06 -37.68 -22.98
CA CYS A 156 11.48 -37.44 -21.66
C CYS A 156 10.21 -36.62 -21.84
N GLU A 157 9.12 -37.07 -21.23
CA GLU A 157 7.85 -36.36 -21.17
C GLU A 157 7.53 -36.05 -19.71
N PHE A 158 7.01 -34.86 -19.43
CA PHE A 158 6.63 -34.49 -18.07
C PHE A 158 5.41 -33.59 -18.06
N GLU A 159 4.62 -33.70 -17.00
CA GLU A 159 3.40 -32.92 -16.80
C GLU A 159 3.72 -31.72 -15.92
N VAL A 160 3.35 -30.52 -16.38
CA VAL A 160 3.43 -29.26 -15.64
C VAL A 160 2.02 -28.87 -15.20
N GLN A 161 1.89 -28.48 -13.94
CA GLN A 161 0.63 -28.01 -13.38
C GLN A 161 0.84 -26.72 -12.58
N VAL A 162 -0.23 -25.93 -12.46
CA VAL A 162 -0.28 -24.81 -11.53
C VAL A 162 -0.82 -25.29 -10.19
N GLY A 163 -0.13 -24.92 -9.11
CA GLY A 163 -0.50 -25.27 -7.75
C GLY A 163 -0.11 -24.16 -6.78
N ARG A 164 -0.24 -24.45 -5.49
CA ARG A 164 0.16 -23.56 -4.40
C ARG A 164 0.99 -24.34 -3.39
N GLY A 165 1.95 -23.65 -2.77
CA GLY A 165 2.80 -24.24 -1.74
C GLY A 165 3.61 -25.43 -2.25
N PHE A 166 3.41 -26.57 -1.61
CA PHE A 166 4.16 -27.80 -1.85
C PHE A 166 3.18 -28.99 -1.95
N ARG A 167 3.44 -29.90 -2.88
CA ARG A 167 2.78 -31.21 -2.94
C ARG A 167 3.83 -32.30 -3.02
N THR A 168 3.59 -33.37 -2.29
CA THR A 168 4.42 -34.58 -2.32
C THR A 168 4.17 -35.38 -3.59
N GLY A 169 5.11 -36.25 -3.95
CA GLY A 169 4.95 -37.19 -5.06
C GLY A 169 3.73 -38.09 -4.87
N ASP A 170 3.38 -38.46 -3.62
CA ASP A 170 2.20 -39.27 -3.33
C ASP A 170 0.88 -38.52 -3.57
N GLU A 171 0.81 -37.22 -3.24
CA GLU A 171 -0.35 -36.38 -3.55
C GLU A 171 -0.53 -36.14 -5.05
N ASN A 172 0.58 -36.20 -5.81
CA ASN A 172 0.55 -36.09 -7.26
C ASN A 172 0.19 -37.40 -7.96
N LYS A 173 0.25 -38.56 -7.29
CA LYS A 173 -0.11 -39.86 -7.88
C LYS A 173 -1.61 -39.91 -8.19
N ARG A 174 -1.95 -40.43 -9.37
CA ARG A 174 -3.33 -40.73 -9.79
C ARG A 174 -3.44 -42.23 -10.04
N GLU A 175 -4.57 -42.84 -9.69
CA GLU A 175 -4.80 -44.29 -9.87
C GLU A 175 -4.69 -44.73 -11.34
N GLU A 176 -4.96 -43.83 -12.28
CA GLU A 176 -4.94 -44.08 -13.72
C GLU A 176 -3.55 -43.89 -14.36
N MET A 177 -2.49 -43.61 -13.58
CA MET A 177 -1.16 -43.40 -14.13
C MET A 177 -0.60 -44.68 -14.78
N PRO A 178 -0.12 -44.60 -16.03
CA PRO A 178 0.57 -45.72 -16.67
C PRO A 178 1.84 -46.12 -15.93
N ILE A 179 2.19 -47.40 -16.05
CA ILE A 179 3.49 -47.91 -15.56
C ILE A 179 4.62 -47.14 -16.26
N GLY A 180 5.64 -46.73 -15.49
CA GLY A 180 6.77 -45.93 -15.96
C GLY A 180 6.60 -44.42 -15.82
N VAL A 181 5.44 -43.95 -15.34
CA VAL A 181 5.28 -42.56 -14.89
C VAL A 181 5.72 -42.45 -13.43
N ILE A 182 6.67 -41.57 -13.18
CA ILE A 182 7.21 -41.26 -11.86
C ILE A 182 6.56 -39.96 -11.39
N ALA A 183 5.78 -40.03 -10.31
CA ALA A 183 5.25 -38.83 -9.67
C ALA A 183 6.35 -38.19 -8.81
N ILE A 184 6.51 -36.88 -8.92
CA ILE A 184 7.58 -36.15 -8.25
C ILE A 184 6.99 -35.10 -7.32
N ASP A 185 7.72 -34.74 -6.26
CA ASP A 185 7.32 -33.62 -5.41
C ASP A 185 7.40 -32.30 -6.18
N SER A 186 6.41 -31.42 -5.99
CA SER A 186 6.26 -30.17 -6.71
C SER A 186 6.31 -28.97 -5.77
N ILE A 187 7.21 -28.04 -6.05
CA ILE A 187 7.34 -26.76 -5.35
C ILE A 187 6.72 -25.67 -6.23
N PHE A 188 5.49 -25.27 -5.91
CA PHE A 188 4.78 -24.26 -6.68
C PHE A 188 5.11 -22.83 -6.25
N SER A 189 5.58 -22.62 -5.01
CA SER A 189 5.80 -21.28 -4.47
C SER A 189 6.91 -20.52 -5.23
N PRO A 190 6.60 -19.36 -5.86
CA PRO A 190 7.56 -18.53 -6.59
C PRO A 190 8.44 -17.65 -5.68
N VAL A 191 8.11 -17.57 -4.39
CA VAL A 191 8.85 -16.78 -3.39
C VAL A 191 9.79 -17.71 -2.62
N THR A 192 11.08 -17.42 -2.67
CA THR A 192 12.10 -18.24 -2.02
C THR A 192 12.35 -17.80 -0.58
N ARG A 193 12.28 -16.50 -0.33
CA ARG A 193 12.57 -15.92 0.99
C ARG A 193 11.79 -14.64 1.19
N VAL A 194 11.34 -14.45 2.42
CA VAL A 194 10.77 -13.18 2.90
C VAL A 194 11.32 -12.90 4.28
N LYS A 195 11.82 -11.67 4.45
CA LYS A 195 12.21 -11.11 5.74
C LYS A 195 11.38 -9.84 5.94
N TYR A 196 10.94 -9.62 7.17
CA TYR A 196 10.38 -8.33 7.56
C TYR A 196 11.08 -7.83 8.81
N ALA A 197 11.16 -6.52 8.96
CA ALA A 197 11.59 -5.84 10.16
C ALA A 197 10.53 -4.79 10.52
N VAL A 198 10.36 -4.55 11.82
CA VAL A 198 9.52 -3.47 12.34
C VAL A 198 10.45 -2.51 13.06
N GLU A 199 10.36 -1.23 12.72
CA GLU A 199 11.11 -0.13 13.30
C GLU A 199 10.14 0.93 13.82
N ASP A 200 10.56 1.72 14.81
CA ASP A 200 9.75 2.83 15.29
C ASP A 200 9.82 4.02 14.30
N THR A 201 8.67 4.65 14.04
CA THR A 201 8.56 5.84 13.19
C THR A 201 7.82 6.96 13.91
N ARG A 202 8.13 8.19 13.53
CA ARG A 202 7.60 9.40 14.16
C ARG A 202 6.56 10.05 13.25
N VAL A 203 5.36 10.24 13.78
CA VAL A 203 4.28 11.00 13.13
C VAL A 203 3.95 12.21 14.00
N GLY A 204 4.29 13.40 13.49
CA GLY A 204 4.10 14.65 14.24
C GLY A 204 4.91 14.70 15.54
N GLN A 205 4.22 14.67 16.68
CA GLN A 205 4.84 14.68 18.01
C GLN A 205 5.02 13.28 18.63
N MET A 206 4.31 12.27 18.11
CA MET A 206 4.34 10.89 18.61
C MET A 206 5.40 10.07 17.87
N THR A 207 6.12 9.20 18.59
CA THR A 207 7.29 8.47 18.09
C THR A 207 7.16 6.95 18.19
N ASP A 208 5.98 6.45 18.54
CA ASP A 208 5.70 5.06 18.87
C ASP A 208 4.88 4.32 17.82
N PHE A 209 4.81 4.86 16.59
CA PHE A 209 4.22 4.18 15.45
C PHE A 209 5.18 3.15 14.87
N ASP A 210 4.63 2.12 14.24
CA ASP A 210 5.39 1.07 13.59
C ASP A 210 5.65 1.44 12.10
N LYS A 211 6.85 1.15 11.63
CA LYS A 211 7.26 1.13 10.22
C LYS A 211 7.65 -0.28 9.86
N ILE A 212 7.09 -0.82 8.79
CA ILE A 212 7.43 -2.16 8.31
C ILE A 212 8.37 -2.05 7.12
N ILE A 213 9.45 -2.82 7.17
CA ILE A 213 10.39 -3.01 6.05
C ILE A 213 10.30 -4.48 5.62
N PHE A 214 9.86 -4.73 4.39
CA PHE A 214 9.83 -6.04 3.77
C PHE A 214 10.99 -6.20 2.80
N ASP A 215 11.71 -7.30 2.93
CA ASP A 215 12.66 -7.79 1.95
C ASP A 215 12.08 -9.06 1.31
N VAL A 216 11.80 -9.03 0.00
CA VAL A 216 11.14 -10.11 -0.73
C VAL A 216 12.06 -10.63 -1.83
N TRP A 217 12.34 -11.94 -1.83
CA TRP A 217 13.11 -12.63 -2.87
C TRP A 217 12.22 -13.61 -3.64
N THR A 218 12.12 -13.41 -4.95
CA THR A 218 11.42 -14.29 -5.89
C THR A 218 12.42 -15.07 -6.72
N ASP A 219 11.94 -16.06 -7.45
CA ASP A 219 12.76 -16.93 -8.27
C ASP A 219 12.77 -16.58 -9.77
N GLY A 220 12.15 -15.44 -10.13
CA GLY A 220 12.01 -14.92 -11.49
C GLY A 220 10.69 -15.29 -12.18
N ARG A 221 9.87 -16.19 -11.60
CA ARG A 221 8.54 -16.52 -12.15
C ARG A 221 7.54 -15.37 -11.98
N VAL A 222 7.67 -14.62 -10.90
CA VAL A 222 6.83 -13.48 -10.50
C VAL A 222 7.73 -12.35 -9.99
N GLU A 223 7.40 -11.11 -10.28
CA GLU A 223 8.14 -9.97 -9.74
C GLU A 223 7.83 -9.76 -8.25
N PRO A 224 8.79 -9.27 -7.44
CA PRO A 224 8.57 -9.06 -6.00
C PRO A 224 7.37 -8.15 -5.67
N HIS A 225 7.09 -7.15 -6.51
CA HIS A 225 6.00 -6.21 -6.29
C HIS A 225 4.62 -6.86 -6.57
N GLU A 226 4.53 -7.67 -7.62
CA GLU A 226 3.33 -8.46 -7.95
C GLU A 226 3.07 -9.52 -6.88
N ALA A 227 4.12 -10.19 -6.38
CA ALA A 227 4.00 -11.17 -5.31
C ALA A 227 3.38 -10.56 -4.05
N LEU A 228 3.81 -9.34 -3.67
CA LEU A 228 3.25 -8.62 -2.52
C LEU A 228 1.80 -8.18 -2.76
N LEU A 229 1.46 -7.74 -3.98
CA LEU A 229 0.10 -7.40 -4.36
C LEU A 229 -0.83 -8.62 -4.26
N HIS A 230 -0.45 -9.75 -4.85
CA HIS A 230 -1.21 -10.99 -4.79
C HIS A 230 -1.39 -11.49 -3.35
N ALA A 231 -0.33 -11.44 -2.54
CA ALA A 231 -0.43 -11.84 -1.13
C ALA A 231 -1.37 -10.93 -0.32
N SER A 232 -1.34 -9.62 -0.59
CA SER A 232 -2.23 -8.66 0.08
C SER A 232 -3.68 -8.88 -0.33
N ALA A 233 -3.94 -9.14 -1.62
CA ALA A 233 -5.28 -9.45 -2.13
C ALA A 233 -5.83 -10.75 -1.52
N ILE A 234 -5.02 -11.80 -1.42
CA ILE A 234 -5.40 -13.07 -0.78
C ILE A 234 -5.74 -12.84 0.69
N LEU A 235 -4.91 -12.08 1.42
CA LEU A 235 -5.14 -11.81 2.84
C LEU A 235 -6.42 -11.01 3.07
N ARG A 236 -6.67 -9.98 2.27
CA ARG A 236 -7.92 -9.20 2.31
C ARG A 236 -9.14 -10.10 2.09
N HIS A 237 -9.08 -10.96 1.06
CA HIS A 237 -10.20 -11.85 0.76
C HIS A 237 -10.54 -12.81 1.91
N HIS A 238 -9.54 -13.24 2.69
CA HIS A 238 -9.78 -14.03 3.90
C HIS A 238 -10.41 -13.24 5.04
N LEU A 239 -10.27 -11.91 5.06
CA LEU A 239 -10.86 -11.03 6.06
C LEU A 239 -12.30 -10.64 5.72
N ASP A 240 -12.68 -10.64 4.43
CA ASP A 240 -14.03 -10.27 3.96
C ASP A 240 -15.15 -11.06 4.67
N VAL A 241 -14.93 -12.33 5.03
CA VAL A 241 -15.93 -13.17 5.73
C VAL A 241 -16.26 -12.62 7.13
N PHE A 242 -15.31 -11.95 7.78
CA PHE A 242 -15.50 -11.36 9.11
C PHE A 242 -16.12 -9.97 9.03
N VAL A 243 -15.85 -9.23 7.96
CA VAL A 243 -16.43 -7.90 7.71
C VAL A 243 -17.92 -8.05 7.38
N ASN A 244 -18.24 -8.93 6.42
CA ASN A 244 -19.61 -9.15 5.93
C ASN A 244 -20.54 -9.83 6.97
N TYR A 245 -20.07 -10.12 8.18
CA TYR A 245 -20.92 -10.62 9.26
C TYR A 245 -21.87 -9.53 9.75
N ASP A 246 -21.43 -8.27 9.74
CA ASP A 246 -22.23 -7.11 10.12
C ASP A 246 -21.63 -5.82 9.50
N ASP A 247 -21.99 -5.54 8.26
CA ASP A 247 -21.42 -4.43 7.46
C ASP A 247 -21.70 -3.05 8.07
N ASP A 248 -22.74 -2.93 8.91
CA ASP A 248 -23.22 -1.67 9.48
C ASP A 248 -22.81 -1.48 10.96
N ALA A 249 -22.07 -2.43 11.58
CA ALA A 249 -21.78 -2.38 13.01
C ALA A 249 -20.59 -1.50 13.41
N VAL A 250 -19.67 -1.18 12.48
CA VAL A 250 -18.40 -0.52 12.82
C VAL A 250 -18.07 0.59 11.83
N GLU A 251 -18.13 1.84 12.30
CA GLU A 251 -17.65 3.02 11.57
C GLU A 251 -16.31 3.48 12.18
N PHE A 252 -15.34 3.81 11.32
CA PHE A 252 -14.11 4.46 11.75
C PHE A 252 -14.28 5.97 11.64
N GLU A 253 -13.85 6.72 12.66
CA GLU A 253 -13.80 8.18 12.54
C GLU A 253 -12.77 8.59 11.47
N GLU A 254 -13.24 9.24 10.41
CA GLU A 254 -12.37 9.82 9.38
C GLU A 254 -11.55 10.97 9.98
N ALA A 255 -10.29 11.09 9.57
CA ALA A 255 -9.43 12.16 10.03
C ALA A 255 -10.07 13.54 9.77
N PRO A 256 -10.01 14.50 10.72
CA PRO A 256 -10.19 15.90 10.36
C PRO A 256 -9.12 16.22 9.31
N ALA A 257 -9.53 16.94 8.26
CA ALA A 257 -8.79 17.13 7.00
C ALA A 257 -7.41 17.80 7.10
N GLU A 258 -6.73 17.82 8.25
CA GLU A 258 -5.48 18.54 8.48
C GLU A 258 -4.27 18.02 7.68
N GLN A 259 -4.38 16.88 6.98
CA GLN A 259 -3.26 16.23 6.25
C GLN A 259 -3.55 15.87 4.79
N SER A 260 -4.50 16.52 4.11
CA SER A 260 -4.53 16.41 2.63
C SER A 260 -3.51 17.37 2.01
N GLU A 261 -2.85 16.94 0.93
CA GLU A 261 -1.98 17.81 0.11
C GLU A 261 -2.73 19.08 -0.37
N GLU A 262 -4.07 18.99 -0.52
CA GLU A 262 -4.94 20.13 -0.82
C GLU A 262 -4.96 21.17 0.29
N ASN A 263 -4.95 20.77 1.58
CA ASN A 263 -4.92 21.71 2.70
C ASN A 263 -3.54 22.35 2.88
N ALA A 264 -2.44 21.67 2.49
CA ALA A 264 -1.12 22.29 2.43
C ALA A 264 -1.05 23.36 1.32
N ALA A 265 -1.62 23.07 0.15
CA ALA A 265 -1.73 24.03 -0.96
C ALA A 265 -2.63 25.23 -0.58
N LEU A 266 -3.78 24.98 0.03
CA LEU A 266 -4.69 26.01 0.52
C LEU A 266 -4.05 26.85 1.62
N LYS A 267 -3.36 26.24 2.58
CA LYS A 267 -2.59 26.95 3.62
C LYS A 267 -1.48 27.82 3.04
N LYS A 268 -0.78 27.35 2.01
CA LYS A 268 0.23 28.16 1.31
C LYS A 268 -0.40 29.34 0.58
N LEU A 269 -1.54 29.12 -0.08
CA LEU A 269 -2.27 30.15 -0.82
C LEU A 269 -2.87 31.21 0.12
N LEU A 270 -3.46 30.80 1.25
CA LEU A 270 -4.05 31.70 2.25
C LEU A 270 -3.00 32.52 3.02
N ASN A 271 -1.74 32.05 3.08
CA ASN A 271 -0.64 32.76 3.74
C ASN A 271 0.27 33.53 2.75
N MET A 272 -0.07 33.53 1.45
CA MET A 272 0.61 34.34 0.45
C MET A 272 0.43 35.83 0.75
N SER A 273 1.45 36.65 0.47
CA SER A 273 1.34 38.10 0.68
C SER A 273 0.46 38.74 -0.38
N VAL A 274 -0.34 39.73 0.02
CA VAL A 274 -1.14 40.55 -0.90
C VAL A 274 -0.27 41.28 -1.94
N ASN A 275 1.00 41.56 -1.63
CA ASN A 275 1.93 42.22 -2.55
C ASN A 275 2.40 41.28 -3.69
N GLU A 276 2.24 39.96 -3.53
CA GLU A 276 2.58 38.97 -4.55
C GLU A 276 1.45 38.78 -5.57
N ILE A 277 0.23 39.22 -5.24
CA ILE A 277 -0.86 39.31 -6.21
C ILE A 277 -0.62 40.56 -7.06
N GLU A 278 -0.67 40.40 -8.39
CA GLU A 278 -0.54 41.46 -9.39
C GLU A 278 -1.75 42.44 -9.37
N LEU A 279 -1.88 43.19 -8.27
CA LEU A 279 -2.90 44.22 -8.08
C LEU A 279 -2.36 45.59 -8.53
N SER A 280 -3.28 46.48 -8.92
CA SER A 280 -2.92 47.87 -9.18
C SER A 280 -2.30 48.54 -7.95
N VAL A 281 -1.40 49.50 -8.20
CA VAL A 281 -0.74 50.33 -7.17
C VAL A 281 -1.77 50.98 -6.23
N ARG A 282 -2.99 51.26 -6.71
CA ARG A 282 -4.07 51.80 -5.88
C ARG A 282 -4.64 50.74 -4.92
N ALA A 283 -4.94 49.55 -5.41
CA ALA A 283 -5.49 48.46 -4.59
C ALA A 283 -4.48 48.00 -3.53
N ALA A 284 -3.21 47.80 -3.88
CA ALA A 284 -2.15 47.40 -2.95
C ALA A 284 -1.95 48.43 -1.81
N ASN A 285 -1.93 49.73 -2.14
CA ASN A 285 -1.81 50.79 -1.13
C ASN A 285 -3.05 50.91 -0.23
N CYS A 286 -4.25 50.61 -0.74
CA CYS A 286 -5.45 50.58 0.09
C CYS A 286 -5.44 49.41 1.07
N LEU A 287 -4.97 48.23 0.63
CA LEU A 287 -4.87 47.02 1.46
C LEU A 287 -3.80 47.16 2.55
N ASN A 288 -2.63 47.73 2.22
CA ASN A 288 -1.58 48.02 3.19
C ASN A 288 -2.05 49.04 4.25
N ASN A 289 -2.83 50.07 3.86
CA ASN A 289 -3.42 51.01 4.81
C ASN A 289 -4.53 50.39 5.69
N ALA A 290 -5.14 49.30 5.23
CA ALA A 290 -6.15 48.54 5.97
C ALA A 290 -5.55 47.44 6.87
N ASN A 291 -4.22 47.35 6.96
CA ASN A 291 -3.47 46.27 7.64
C ASN A 291 -3.85 44.86 7.15
N ILE A 292 -4.22 44.71 5.88
CA ILE A 292 -4.50 43.42 5.25
C ILE A 292 -3.23 42.99 4.52
N THR A 293 -2.47 42.08 5.11
CA THR A 293 -1.14 41.68 4.59
C THR A 293 -1.15 40.34 3.87
N SER A 294 -2.16 39.50 4.14
CA SER A 294 -2.29 38.14 3.60
C SER A 294 -3.55 37.93 2.76
N VAL A 295 -3.48 37.04 1.77
CA VAL A 295 -4.62 36.68 0.91
C VAL A 295 -5.78 36.08 1.71
N GLY A 296 -5.50 35.26 2.73
CA GLY A 296 -6.53 34.70 3.60
C GLY A 296 -7.28 35.77 4.39
N GLN A 297 -6.59 36.80 4.88
CA GLN A 297 -7.23 37.95 5.55
C GLN A 297 -8.11 38.76 4.59
N LEU A 298 -7.70 38.88 3.33
CA LEU A 298 -8.47 39.55 2.29
C LEU A 298 -9.75 38.79 1.96
N ALA A 299 -9.67 37.47 1.79
CA ALA A 299 -10.81 36.61 1.46
C ALA A 299 -11.86 36.55 2.61
N MET A 300 -11.44 36.74 3.86
CA MET A 300 -12.37 36.85 5.01
C MET A 300 -13.17 38.15 5.06
N LYS A 301 -12.77 39.18 4.29
CA LYS A 301 -13.45 40.48 4.31
C LYS A 301 -14.65 40.48 3.37
N THR A 302 -15.76 41.00 3.89
CA THR A 302 -16.98 41.17 3.09
C THR A 302 -16.84 42.38 2.16
N GLU A 303 -17.55 42.36 1.04
CA GLU A 303 -17.55 43.47 0.07
C GLU A 303 -17.97 44.80 0.71
N ALA A 304 -18.91 44.73 1.65
CA ALA A 304 -19.41 45.88 2.40
C ALA A 304 -18.37 46.48 3.35
N GLU A 305 -17.47 45.66 3.90
CA GLU A 305 -16.33 46.14 4.70
C GLU A 305 -15.26 46.76 3.83
N MET A 306 -14.99 46.18 2.66
CA MET A 306 -13.98 46.69 1.72
C MET A 306 -14.31 48.11 1.24
N LEU A 307 -15.59 48.42 1.02
CA LEU A 307 -16.07 49.74 0.61
C LEU A 307 -15.97 50.82 1.70
N LYS A 308 -15.72 50.46 2.97
CA LYS A 308 -15.56 51.41 4.07
C LYS A 308 -14.14 51.99 4.15
N TYR A 309 -13.16 51.36 3.48
CA TYR A 309 -11.78 51.83 3.52
C TYR A 309 -11.59 53.11 2.71
N ARG A 310 -10.79 54.03 3.27
CA ARG A 310 -10.52 55.33 2.67
C ARG A 310 -9.85 55.17 1.31
N ASN A 311 -10.37 55.85 0.28
CA ASN A 311 -9.90 55.80 -1.11
C ASN A 311 -10.12 54.44 -1.82
N PHE A 312 -10.95 53.56 -1.26
CA PHE A 312 -11.36 52.31 -1.90
C PHE A 312 -12.56 52.54 -2.84
N GLY A 313 -12.43 52.16 -4.11
CA GLY A 313 -13.44 52.43 -5.14
C GLY A 313 -13.94 51.18 -5.84
N LYS A 314 -15.09 51.29 -6.54
CA LYS A 314 -15.72 50.18 -7.29
C LYS A 314 -14.78 49.47 -8.27
N LYS A 315 -13.85 50.22 -8.88
CA LYS A 315 -12.87 49.67 -9.83
C LYS A 315 -11.84 48.76 -9.14
N SER A 316 -11.36 49.13 -7.95
CA SER A 316 -10.43 48.30 -7.16
C SER A 316 -11.13 47.11 -6.51
N LEU A 317 -12.42 47.23 -6.18
CA LEU A 317 -13.21 46.10 -5.69
C LEU A 317 -13.36 45.01 -6.77
N ASN A 318 -13.69 45.38 -8.00
CA ASN A 318 -13.80 44.41 -9.09
C ASN A 318 -12.46 43.76 -9.41
N GLU A 319 -11.37 44.54 -9.42
CA GLU A 319 -10.01 44.02 -9.61
C GLU A 319 -9.63 42.96 -8.56
N ILE A 320 -9.98 43.17 -7.29
CA ILE A 320 -9.75 42.19 -6.22
C ILE A 320 -10.63 40.95 -6.40
N LYS A 321 -11.89 41.10 -6.80
CA LYS A 321 -12.77 39.95 -7.06
C LYS A 321 -12.26 39.09 -8.20
N ASP A 322 -11.84 39.71 -9.29
CA ASP A 322 -11.32 39.02 -10.46
C ASP A 322 -10.04 38.24 -10.07
N LYS A 323 -9.12 38.87 -9.33
CA LYS A 323 -7.88 38.20 -8.85
C LYS A 323 -8.11 37.12 -7.80
N LEU A 324 -9.07 37.28 -6.90
CA LEU A 324 -9.44 36.20 -5.97
C LEU A 324 -10.09 35.04 -6.74
N SER A 325 -10.91 35.31 -7.75
CA SER A 325 -11.53 34.27 -8.57
C SER A 325 -10.53 33.48 -9.41
N GLU A 326 -9.47 34.14 -9.92
CA GLU A 326 -8.33 33.46 -10.57
C GLU A 326 -7.62 32.48 -9.63
N LEU A 327 -7.60 32.77 -8.33
CA LEU A 327 -7.03 31.94 -7.27
C LEU A 327 -8.04 30.95 -6.65
N GLY A 328 -9.28 30.89 -7.18
CA GLY A 328 -10.34 30.01 -6.68
C GLY A 328 -10.97 30.45 -5.35
N LEU A 329 -10.78 31.70 -4.93
CA LEU A 329 -11.30 32.27 -3.69
C LEU A 329 -12.39 33.33 -3.95
N SER A 330 -13.19 33.63 -2.93
CA SER A 330 -14.19 34.70 -2.96
C SER A 330 -14.17 35.55 -1.69
N LEU A 331 -14.77 36.75 -1.74
CA LEU A 331 -14.87 37.66 -0.60
C LEU A 331 -15.97 37.20 0.37
N GLY A 332 -15.67 37.21 1.67
CA GLY A 332 -16.59 36.79 2.73
C GLY A 332 -16.54 35.30 3.06
N MET A 333 -15.47 34.60 2.65
CA MET A 333 -15.24 33.21 3.04
C MET A 333 -14.82 33.12 4.50
N THR A 334 -15.36 32.14 5.22
CA THR A 334 -14.93 31.80 6.59
C THR A 334 -13.94 30.64 6.52
N PHE A 335 -12.74 30.84 7.05
CA PHE A 335 -11.70 29.80 7.14
C PHE A 335 -11.44 29.44 8.60
N ASP A 336 -11.00 28.21 8.83
CA ASP A 336 -10.54 27.79 10.16
C ASP A 336 -9.29 28.58 10.58
N PRO A 337 -9.24 29.10 11.83
CA PRO A 337 -8.13 29.90 12.35
C PRO A 337 -6.77 29.20 12.30
N SER A 338 -6.73 27.87 12.27
CA SER A 338 -5.52 27.05 12.20
C SER A 338 -4.80 27.09 10.84
N LEU A 339 -5.49 27.56 9.78
CA LEU A 339 -4.97 27.66 8.41
C LEU A 339 -4.24 29.00 8.14
N LEU A 340 -4.38 29.99 9.03
CA LEU A 340 -3.82 31.34 8.87
C LEU A 340 -2.63 31.55 9.82
N SER A 341 -1.47 31.98 9.31
CA SER A 341 -0.31 32.36 10.11
C SER A 341 -0.27 33.89 10.27
N GLY A 342 -0.99 34.43 11.25
CA GLY A 342 -0.95 35.86 11.59
C GLY A 342 -1.91 36.26 12.72
N PRO A 343 -1.76 37.47 13.32
CA PRO A 343 -2.64 37.93 14.37
C PRO A 343 -4.08 38.05 13.85
N LEU A 344 -5.03 37.42 14.55
CA LEU A 344 -6.45 37.48 14.23
C LEU A 344 -6.96 38.93 14.33
N PRO A 345 -7.80 39.40 13.37
CA PRO A 345 -8.58 40.60 13.59
C PRO A 345 -9.58 40.34 14.73
N SER A 346 -9.51 41.14 15.79
CA SER A 346 -10.46 41.12 16.89
C SER A 346 -11.88 41.33 16.37
N VAL A 347 -12.73 40.31 16.53
CA VAL A 347 -14.18 40.46 16.38
C VAL A 347 -14.67 41.17 17.65
N ALA A 348 -15.00 42.45 17.53
CA ALA A 348 -15.60 43.21 18.62
C ALA A 348 -17.02 42.67 18.89
N ALA A 349 -17.18 41.90 19.97
CA ALA A 349 -18.50 41.58 20.52
C ALA A 349 -19.12 42.85 21.15
N PRO A 350 -20.45 43.03 21.08
CA PRO A 350 -21.12 44.19 21.67
C PRO A 350 -21.04 44.11 23.20
N ARG A 351 -20.43 45.12 23.84
CA ARG A 351 -20.35 45.21 25.30
C ARG A 351 -21.73 45.50 25.89
N LEU A 352 -22.33 44.49 26.50
CA LEU A 352 -23.43 44.67 27.45
C LEU A 352 -22.82 45.08 28.79
N GLY A 353 -23.28 46.19 29.35
CA GLY A 353 -22.70 46.81 30.54
C GLY A 353 -22.88 45.96 31.79
N VAL A 354 -21.77 45.75 32.50
CA VAL A 354 -21.71 45.55 33.94
C VAL A 354 -20.47 46.31 34.41
N GLU A 355 -20.66 47.23 35.34
CA GLU A 355 -19.60 47.93 36.05
C GLU A 355 -18.87 46.93 36.94
N ASP A 356 -17.56 46.76 36.77
CA ASP A 356 -16.71 46.04 37.72
C ASP A 356 -15.57 46.96 38.16
N GLU A 357 -15.53 47.16 39.48
CA GLU A 357 -14.39 47.68 40.22
C GLU A 357 -13.14 46.87 39.88
N ALA A 358 -12.02 47.57 39.65
CA ALA A 358 -10.76 46.93 39.30
C ALA A 358 -10.23 46.06 40.46
N PRO A 359 -9.83 44.80 40.22
CA PRO A 359 -9.12 44.03 41.24
C PRO A 359 -7.70 44.59 41.35
N VAL A 360 -7.38 45.08 42.55
CA VAL A 360 -6.05 45.55 42.94
C VAL A 360 -5.04 44.42 42.77
N GLY A 361 -4.01 44.66 41.96
CA GLY A 361 -3.00 43.65 41.63
C GLY A 361 -2.13 43.33 42.84
N LEU A 362 -1.72 42.06 42.96
CA LEU A 362 -0.85 41.51 44.01
C LEU A 362 0.47 42.29 44.19
N ALA A 363 0.87 43.09 43.19
CA ALA A 363 2.04 43.96 43.24
C ALA A 363 1.87 45.17 44.19
N ASP A 364 0.66 45.70 44.35
CA ASP A 364 0.39 46.87 45.21
C ASP A 364 0.32 46.47 46.70
N LEU A 365 -0.08 45.23 47.00
CA LEU A 365 -0.10 44.65 48.35
C LEU A 365 1.30 44.33 48.90
N ILE A 366 2.29 44.13 48.02
CA ILE A 366 3.68 43.86 48.41
C ILE A 366 4.41 45.18 48.73
N ALA A 367 4.06 46.27 48.06
CA ALA A 367 4.66 47.58 48.29
C ALA A 367 4.23 48.22 49.64
N GLN A 368 3.06 47.88 50.18
CA GLN A 368 2.58 48.43 51.46
C GLN A 368 3.16 47.77 52.72
N ASN A 369 3.82 46.62 52.63
CA ASN A 369 4.35 45.90 53.80
C ASN A 369 5.87 46.02 53.98
N ILE A 370 6.54 46.90 53.23
CA ILE A 370 8.00 47.08 53.32
C ILE A 370 8.40 48.42 53.99
N ASP A 371 7.45 49.31 54.27
CA ASP A 371 7.71 50.64 54.89
C ASP A 371 6.96 50.89 56.22
N GLU A 372 6.70 49.85 57.03
CA GLU A 372 6.36 50.02 58.47
C GLU A 372 7.37 49.33 59.40
#